data_AF-A0A0D6TQD4-F1
#
_entry.id   AF-A0A0D6TQD4-F1
#
_cell.length_a   1.000
_cell.length_b   1.000
_cell.length_c   1.000
_cell.angle_alpha   90.00
_cell.angle_beta   90.00
_cell.angle_gamma   90.00
#
_symmetry.space_group_name_H-M   'P 1'
#
loop_
_entity.id
_entity.type
_entity.pdbx_description
1 polymer ?
#
loop_
_entity_poly.entity_id
_entity_poly.type
_entity_poly.pdbx_seq_one_letter_code
_entity_poly.pdbx_strand_id
1 'polypeptide(L)'
;MKERMVLISAIILTLIVELILMVLVYNKVGSERIPSQIVRLTIQLILITMILTRKSNVALFLLTTYHIVSSLFGLYSKGSTELLGQILIGFHFIIGIIIYFHDWIENKIGLKNIE
;
A
#
# COMPACT_ATOMS: atom_id res chain seq x y z
N MET A 1 -12.94 -16.30 -4.50
CA MET A 1 -11.86 -15.31 -4.37
C MET A 1 -10.47 -15.93 -4.04
N LYS A 2 -10.23 -17.22 -4.31
CA LYS A 2 -8.91 -17.83 -4.05
C LYS A 2 -7.80 -17.37 -5.02
N GLU A 3 -8.17 -16.75 -6.14
CA GLU A 3 -7.26 -16.42 -7.24
C GLU A 3 -6.28 -15.27 -6.98
N ARG A 4 -6.39 -14.53 -5.87
CA ARG A 4 -5.55 -13.34 -5.57
C ARG A 4 -5.26 -13.14 -4.08
N MET A 5 -5.03 -14.22 -3.35
CA MET A 5 -4.75 -14.20 -1.90
C MET A 5 -3.58 -13.31 -1.49
N VAL A 6 -2.47 -13.31 -2.24
CA VAL A 6 -1.29 -12.47 -1.97
C VAL A 6 -1.64 -11.00 -2.14
N LEU A 7 -2.34 -10.64 -3.22
CA LEU A 7 -2.77 -9.26 -3.46
C LEU A 7 -3.74 -8.78 -2.38
N ILE A 8 -4.73 -9.60 -2.02
CA ILE A 8 -5.70 -9.27 -0.97
C ILE A 8 -4.99 -9.07 0.37
N SER A 9 -4.06 -9.95 0.72
CA SER A 9 -3.30 -9.86 1.97
C SER A 9 -2.42 -8.60 2.01
N ALA A 10 -1.76 -8.27 0.89
CA ALA A 10 -1.00 -7.04 0.75
C ALA A 10 -1.89 -5.80 0.92
N ILE A 11 -3.04 -5.77 0.26
CA ILE A 11 -4.02 -4.68 0.39
C ILE A 11 -4.48 -4.50 1.85
N ILE A 12 -4.84 -5.58 2.54
CA ILE A 12 -5.25 -5.51 3.95
C ILE A 12 -4.13 -4.93 4.80
N LEU A 13 -2.89 -5.39 4.60
CA LEU A 13 -1.74 -4.88 5.33
C LEU A 13 -1.52 -3.38 5.06
N THR A 14 -1.66 -2.92 3.80
CA THR A 14 -1.57 -1.48 3.49
C THR A 14 -2.62 -0.65 4.22
N LEU A 15 -3.84 -1.15 4.35
CA LEU A 15 -4.91 -0.43 5.07
C LEU A 15 -4.62 -0.36 6.56
N ILE A 16 -4.14 -1.45 7.16
CA ILE A 16 -3.75 -1.46 8.59
C ILE A 16 -2.66 -0.43 8.85
N VAL A 17 -1.59 -0.44 8.05
CA VAL A 17 -0.48 0.52 8.20
C VAL A 17 -0.96 1.96 7.99
N GLU A 18 -1.79 2.21 6.98
CA GLU A 18 -2.35 3.55 6.72
C GLU A 18 -3.17 4.07 7.91
N LEU A 19 -4.00 3.24 8.53
CA LEU A 19 -4.78 3.60 9.71
C LEU A 19 -3.88 3.90 10.91
N ILE A 20 -2.84 3.08 11.13
CA ILE A 20 -1.85 3.33 12.18
C ILE A 20 -1.15 4.67 11.94
N LEU A 21 -0.76 4.98 10.71
CA LEU A 21 -0.12 6.24 10.35
C LEU A 21 -1.03 7.44 10.62
N MET A 22 -2.32 7.33 10.32
CA MET A 22 -3.27 8.40 10.62
C MET A 22 -3.35 8.70 12.12
N VAL A 23 -3.36 7.67 12.97
CA VAL A 23 -3.34 7.83 14.43
C VAL A 23 -2.02 8.48 14.89
N LEU A 24 -0.88 8.03 14.36
CA LEU A 24 0.43 8.60 14.71
C LEU A 24 0.56 10.06 14.28
N VAL A 25 0.07 10.40 13.10
CA VAL A 25 0.06 11.79 12.60
C VAL A 25 -0.84 12.67 13.46
N TYR A 26 -2.02 12.19 13.83
CA TYR A 26 -2.90 12.91 14.75
C TYR A 26 -2.21 13.19 16.08
N ASN A 27 -1.55 12.20 16.66
CA ASN A 27 -0.87 12.35 17.94
C ASN A 27 0.34 13.30 17.86
N LYS A 28 1.05 13.35 16.73
CA LYS A 28 2.27 14.17 16.57
C LYS A 28 2.01 15.60 16.10
N VAL A 29 1.00 15.82 15.24
CA VAL A 29 0.76 17.10 14.53
C VAL A 29 -0.69 17.59 14.69
N GLY A 30 -1.55 16.86 15.39
CA GLY A 30 -2.95 17.22 15.60
C GLY A 30 -3.84 17.05 14.37
N SER A 31 -5.00 17.71 14.39
CA SER A 31 -6.03 17.57 13.35
C SER A 31 -5.66 18.21 12.00
N GLU A 32 -4.65 19.07 11.95
CA GLU A 32 -4.28 19.84 10.74
C GLU A 32 -3.96 18.95 9.53
N ARG A 33 -3.37 17.77 9.77
CA ARG A 33 -2.96 16.83 8.71
C ARG A 33 -4.01 15.76 8.41
N ILE A 34 -5.06 15.65 9.23
CA ILE A 34 -6.12 14.63 9.05
C ILE A 34 -6.84 14.75 7.71
N PRO A 35 -7.26 15.95 7.23
CA PRO A 35 -7.95 16.06 5.95
C PRO A 35 -7.14 15.51 4.77
N SER A 36 -5.85 15.86 4.72
CA SER A 36 -4.93 15.33 3.69
C SER A 36 -4.83 13.81 3.72
N GLN A 37 -5.00 13.23 4.91
CA GLN A 37 -4.89 11.80 5.11
C GLN A 37 -6.17 11.03 4.86
N ILE A 38 -7.31 11.64 5.11
CA ILE A 38 -8.60 11.15 4.64
C ILE A 38 -8.61 11.11 3.11
N VAL A 39 -8.17 12.18 2.42
CA VAL A 39 -8.10 12.21 0.94
C VAL A 39 -7.24 11.06 0.41
N ARG A 40 -6.06 10.85 1.00
CA ARG A 40 -5.15 9.77 0.63
C ARG A 40 -5.79 8.39 0.80
N LEU A 41 -6.41 8.14 1.97
CA LEU A 41 -7.12 6.90 2.24
C LEU A 41 -8.30 6.71 1.27
N THR A 42 -9.07 7.75 0.95
CA THR A 42 -10.18 7.69 0.00
C THR A 42 -9.69 7.29 -1.39
N ILE A 43 -8.62 7.89 -1.89
CA ILE A 43 -8.03 7.53 -3.20
C ILE A 43 -7.59 6.06 -3.18
N GLN A 44 -6.90 5.63 -2.12
CA GLN A 44 -6.47 4.24 -1.97
C GLN A 44 -7.67 3.28 -1.96
N LEU A 45 -8.74 3.60 -1.25
CA LEU A 45 -9.97 2.80 -1.21
C LEU A 45 -10.62 2.70 -2.60
N ILE A 46 -10.70 3.80 -3.36
CA ILE A 46 -11.22 3.80 -4.74
C ILE A 46 -10.40 2.85 -5.62
N LEU A 47 -9.06 2.94 -5.56
CA LEU A 47 -8.17 2.06 -6.32
C LEU A 47 -8.35 0.59 -5.91
N ILE A 48 -8.41 0.30 -4.61
CA ILE A 48 -8.66 -1.04 -4.08
C ILE A 48 -10.00 -1.58 -4.58
N THR A 49 -11.07 -0.79 -4.54
CA THR A 49 -12.38 -1.20 -5.07
C THR A 49 -12.29 -1.52 -6.55
N MET A 50 -11.60 -0.70 -7.36
CA MET A 50 -11.40 -0.97 -8.78
C MET A 50 -10.60 -2.26 -9.03
N ILE A 51 -9.59 -2.54 -8.21
CA ILE A 51 -8.78 -3.76 -8.28
C ILE A 51 -9.62 -4.99 -7.93
N LEU A 52 -10.37 -4.97 -6.83
CA LEU A 52 -11.09 -6.13 -6.32
C LEU A 52 -12.39 -6.44 -7.10
N THR A 53 -13.11 -5.41 -7.55
CA THR A 53 -14.41 -5.59 -8.23
C THR A 53 -14.29 -5.65 -9.74
N ARG A 54 -13.41 -4.85 -10.35
CA ARG A 54 -13.28 -4.73 -11.80
C ARG A 54 -11.99 -5.35 -12.35
N LYS A 55 -11.16 -5.96 -11.50
CA LYS A 55 -9.84 -6.53 -11.87
C LYS A 55 -8.99 -5.52 -12.66
N SER A 56 -9.06 -4.23 -12.32
CA SER A 56 -8.44 -3.15 -13.10
C SER A 56 -6.91 -3.14 -12.98
N ASN A 57 -6.21 -3.44 -14.07
CA ASN A 57 -4.75 -3.36 -14.14
C ASN A 57 -4.22 -1.92 -14.04
N VAL A 58 -4.99 -0.93 -14.51
CA VAL A 58 -4.63 0.49 -14.36
C VAL A 58 -4.65 0.88 -12.89
N ALA A 59 -5.68 0.49 -12.14
CA ALA A 59 -5.75 0.77 -10.71
C ALA A 59 -4.62 0.04 -9.94
N LEU A 60 -4.30 -1.20 -10.33
CA LEU A 60 -3.18 -1.95 -9.78
C LEU A 60 -1.85 -1.22 -10.02
N PHE A 61 -1.60 -0.79 -11.26
CA PHE A 61 -0.40 -0.03 -11.61
C PHE A 61 -0.31 1.27 -10.81
N LEU A 62 -1.38 2.06 -10.74
CA LEU A 62 -1.41 3.31 -9.97
C LEU A 62 -1.15 3.08 -8.48
N LEU A 63 -1.73 2.03 -7.88
CA LEU A 63 -1.50 1.68 -6.49
C LEU A 63 -0.04 1.28 -6.24
N THR A 64 0.53 0.42 -7.10
CA THR A 64 1.96 0.06 -7.06
C THR A 64 2.83 1.31 -7.18
N THR A 65 2.60 2.14 -8.20
CA THR A 65 3.37 3.36 -8.44
C THR A 65 3.30 4.29 -7.23
N TYR A 66 2.12 4.47 -6.63
CA TYR A 66 1.96 5.25 -5.41
C TYR A 66 2.88 4.73 -4.29
N HIS A 67 2.90 3.43 -4.02
CA HIS A 67 3.75 2.86 -2.98
C HIS A 67 5.25 3.02 -3.28
N ILE A 68 5.68 2.75 -4.51
CA ILE A 68 7.09 2.91 -4.92
C ILE A 68 7.52 4.38 -4.85
N VAL A 69 6.72 5.28 -5.42
CA VAL A 69 7.00 6.72 -5.43
C VAL A 69 7.01 7.29 -4.01
N SER A 70 6.06 6.91 -3.16
CA SER A 70 6.04 7.30 -1.74
C SER A 70 7.31 6.88 -1.01
N SER A 71 7.80 5.66 -1.26
CA SER A 71 9.07 5.19 -0.70
C SER A 71 10.26 6.03 -1.18
N LEU A 72 10.35 6.31 -2.48
CA LEU A 72 11.41 7.15 -3.05
C LEU A 72 11.42 8.56 -2.47
N PHE A 73 10.27 9.22 -2.39
CA PHE A 73 10.16 10.54 -1.75
C PHE A 73 10.44 10.47 -0.24
N GLY A 74 10.09 9.36 0.41
CA GLY A 74 10.38 9.11 1.82
C GLY A 74 11.88 9.17 2.14
N LEU A 75 12.75 8.70 1.24
CA LEU A 75 14.22 8.77 1.41
C LEU A 75 14.74 10.20 1.56
N TYR A 76 14.09 11.16 0.90
CA TYR A 76 14.46 12.59 0.96
C TYR A 76 13.73 13.37 2.06
N SER A 77 12.86 12.70 2.83
CA SER A 77 12.10 13.36 3.90
C SER A 77 12.94 13.59 5.16
N LYS A 78 12.60 14.62 5.95
CA LYS A 78 13.31 14.92 7.22
C LYS A 78 13.29 13.78 8.24
N GLY A 79 12.32 12.87 8.14
CA GLY A 79 12.19 11.71 9.02
C GLY A 79 12.90 10.45 8.51
N SER A 80 13.63 10.51 7.39
CA SER A 80 14.27 9.33 6.78
C SER A 80 15.40 8.73 7.62
N THR A 81 15.95 9.48 8.58
CA THR A 81 16.96 9.01 9.54
C THR A 81 16.34 8.40 10.79
N GLU A 82 15.05 8.62 11.05
CA GLU A 82 14.34 7.99 12.16
C GLU A 82 14.02 6.53 11.84
N LEU A 83 14.18 5.63 12.81
CA LEU A 83 13.93 4.19 12.63
C LEU A 83 12.53 3.91 12.06
N LEU A 84 11.50 4.56 12.61
CA LEU A 84 10.14 4.41 12.11
C LEU A 84 10.01 4.88 10.66
N GLY A 85 10.66 5.99 10.30
CA GLY A 85 10.69 6.49 8.93
C GLY A 85 11.31 5.48 7.97
N GLN A 86 12.45 4.88 8.34
CA GLN A 86 13.11 3.84 7.54
C GLN A 86 12.25 2.59 7.36
N ILE A 87 11.60 2.13 8.44
CA ILE A 87 10.68 0.99 8.39
C ILE A 87 9.53 1.28 7.43
N LEU A 88 8.95 2.48 7.48
CA LEU A 88 7.84 2.86 6.59
C LEU A 88 8.28 2.99 5.12
N ILE A 89 9.46 3.57 4.87
CA ILE A 89 10.04 3.62 3.52
C ILE A 89 10.23 2.21 2.97
N GLY A 90 10.83 1.32 3.76
CA GLY A 90 11.02 -0.09 3.39
C GLY A 90 9.70 -0.82 3.17
N PHE A 91 8.73 -0.60 4.06
CA PHE A 91 7.38 -1.14 3.92
C PHE A 91 6.73 -0.74 2.59
N HIS A 92 6.71 0.56 2.27
CA HIS A 92 6.12 1.06 1.02
C HIS A 92 6.83 0.49 -0.21
N PHE A 93 8.16 0.35 -0.17
CA PHE A 93 8.90 -0.25 -1.27
C PHE A 93 8.53 -1.74 -1.46
N ILE A 94 8.64 -2.52 -0.39
CA ILE A 94 8.40 -3.97 -0.39
C ILE A 94 6.96 -4.26 -0.79
N ILE A 95 5.98 -3.54 -0.23
CA ILE A 95 4.58 -3.78 -0.53
C ILE A 95 4.24 -3.41 -1.98
N GLY A 96 4.86 -2.35 -2.53
CA GLY A 96 4.74 -2.01 -3.94
C GLY A 96 5.21 -3.15 -4.86
N ILE A 97 6.35 -3.75 -4.53
CA ILE A 97 6.88 -4.93 -5.24
C ILE A 97 5.94 -6.13 -5.10
N ILE A 98 5.47 -6.44 -3.89
CA ILE A 98 4.55 -7.56 -3.65
C ILE A 98 3.24 -7.39 -4.44
N ILE A 99 2.66 -6.19 -4.44
CA ILE A 99 1.43 -5.89 -5.20
C ILE A 99 1.68 -6.09 -6.70
N TYR A 100 2.80 -5.60 -7.22
CA TYR A 100 3.13 -5.72 -8.64
C TYR A 100 3.34 -7.17 -9.07
N PHE A 101 4.10 -7.94 -8.29
CA PHE A 101 4.47 -9.32 -8.60
C PHE A 101 3.53 -10.36 -7.99
N HIS A 102 2.35 -9.97 -7.47
CA HIS A 102 1.46 -10.88 -6.73
C HIS A 102 1.15 -12.18 -7.50
N ASP A 103 0.83 -12.09 -8.79
CA ASP A 103 0.47 -13.25 -9.63
C ASP A 103 1.66 -14.20 -9.82
N TRP A 104 2.87 -13.66 -9.99
CA TRP A 104 4.09 -14.47 -10.07
C TRP A 104 4.39 -15.16 -8.73
N ILE A 105 4.23 -14.43 -7.61
CA ILE A 105 4.41 -14.98 -6.26
C ILE A 105 3.43 -16.14 -6.05
N GLU A 106 2.15 -15.93 -6.33
CA GLU A 106 1.09 -16.94 -6.17
C GLU A 106 1.35 -18.20 -7.01
N ASN A 107 1.79 -18.02 -8.25
CA ASN A 107 2.20 -19.12 -9.10
C ASN A 107 3.39 -19.88 -8.50
N LYS A 108 4.38 -19.15 -7.96
CA LYS A 108 5.59 -19.76 -7.41
C LYS A 108 5.33 -20.56 -6.14
N ILE A 109 4.37 -20.13 -5.31
CA ILE A 109 3.99 -20.80 -4.06
C ILE A 109 2.84 -21.81 -4.23
N GLY A 110 2.38 -22.05 -5.46
CA GLY A 110 1.34 -23.05 -5.76
C GLY A 110 -0.06 -22.67 -5.28
N LEU A 111 -0.32 -21.39 -5.03
CA LEU A 111 -1.65 -20.88 -4.65
C LEU A 111 -2.48 -20.41 -5.85
N LYS A 112 -1.86 -20.30 -7.02
CA LYS A 112 -2.58 -20.00 -8.26
C LYS A 112 -3.39 -21.22 -8.67
N ASN A 113 -4.71 -21.14 -8.50
CA ASN A 113 -5.61 -22.14 -9.07
C ASN A 113 -5.49 -22.10 -10.60
N ILE A 114 -5.07 -23.21 -11.19
CA ILE A 114 -5.11 -23.45 -12.63
C ILE A 114 -6.53 -23.97 -12.91
N GLU A 115 -7.44 -23.06 -13.27
CA GLU A 115 -8.66 -23.43 -14.02
C GLU A 115 -8.44 -23.15 -15.51
#